data_AF-A0A6N9BFT9-F1
#
_entry.id   AF-A0A6N9BFT9-F1
#
_cell.length_a   1.000
_cell.length_b   1.000
_cell.length_c   1.000
_cell.angle_alpha   90.00
_cell.angle_beta   90.00
_cell.angle_gamma   90.00
#
_symmetry.space_group_name_H-M   'P 1'
#
loop_
_entity.id
_entity.type
_entity.pdbx_description
1 polymer ?
#
loop_
_entity_poly.entity_id
_entity_poly.type
_entity_poly.pdbx_seq_one_letter_code
_entity_poly.pdbx_strand_id
1 'polypeptide(L)'
;MNVVSIPTGAPFLETLAGALIDSLTLADDIVLLPTHRAGRALVEAFAEAADGGTLLLPRVLSLGELDADEIAIRTEAEPGLADDLSLKPAIPALARRLLLARLVMQRDRRIPPDRALQLAGALARLIDEVQFNRLDFSHLETLVAEEFAEHWQETLDFLAVVTEHWPAILEDEGRLDPIDRRNRLYEAQIALWRRSPPEGRVIAAGSTGIMPATADLLACIAGLPRGLVVLPGLDRHLDDRGWEAVEEGHPQWALKRLLERLGVERGAVPDWPEARPA
;
A
#
# COMPACT_ATOMS: atom_id res chain seq x y z
N MET A 1 -1.23 16.24 17.77
CA MET A 1 -1.12 16.00 16.32
C MET A 1 -0.38 14.69 16.14
N ASN A 2 -0.93 13.75 15.36
CA ASN A 2 -0.46 12.36 15.30
C ASN A 2 0.44 12.09 14.10
N VAL A 3 1.08 13.13 13.56
CA VAL A 3 1.97 13.06 12.40
C VAL A 3 3.27 13.72 12.79
N VAL A 4 4.37 13.02 12.57
CA VAL A 4 5.74 13.42 12.93
C VAL A 4 6.69 12.99 11.83
N SER A 5 7.91 13.52 11.80
CA SER A 5 8.92 13.15 10.79
C SER A 5 10.24 12.74 11.44
N ILE A 6 10.89 11.71 10.93
CA ILE A 6 12.31 11.45 11.23
C ILE A 6 13.14 12.00 10.07
N PRO A 7 14.12 12.90 10.31
CA PRO A 7 14.93 13.49 9.25
C PRO A 7 15.71 12.46 8.41
N THR A 8 15.94 12.75 7.13
CA THR A 8 16.64 11.85 6.19
C THR A 8 18.06 11.46 6.63
N GLY A 9 18.71 12.31 7.44
CA GLY A 9 20.06 12.06 7.96
C GLY A 9 20.11 11.17 9.22
N ALA A 10 18.96 10.83 9.81
CA ALA A 10 18.90 9.99 11.00
C ALA A 10 18.71 8.50 10.63
N PRO A 11 19.28 7.57 11.41
CA PRO A 11 19.04 6.14 11.23
C PRO A 11 17.58 5.83 11.61
N PHE A 12 16.71 5.72 10.60
CA PHE A 12 15.26 5.80 10.77
C PHE A 12 14.70 4.75 11.74
N LEU A 13 15.08 3.49 11.58
CA LEU A 13 14.54 2.37 12.37
C LEU A 13 15.12 2.34 13.78
N GLU A 14 16.38 2.71 13.93
CA GLU A 14 17.10 2.81 15.20
C GLU A 14 16.53 3.97 16.03
N THR A 15 16.28 5.10 15.37
CA THR A 15 15.63 6.27 15.98
C THR A 15 14.20 5.93 16.42
N LEU A 16 13.45 5.18 15.59
CA LEU A 16 12.12 4.72 15.94
C LEU A 16 12.16 3.74 17.12
N ALA A 17 13.00 2.70 17.05
CA ALA A 17 13.13 1.68 18.09
C ALA A 17 13.54 2.29 19.44
N GLY A 18 14.58 3.12 19.45
CA GLY A 18 15.05 3.81 20.66
C GLY A 18 14.02 4.75 21.28
N ALA A 19 13.10 5.30 20.49
CA ALA A 19 12.01 6.13 21.02
C ALA A 19 10.82 5.31 21.54
N LEU A 20 10.65 4.08 21.09
CA LEU A 20 9.53 3.20 21.47
C LEU A 20 9.87 2.28 22.65
N ILE A 21 11.15 1.94 22.84
CA ILE A 21 11.62 0.95 23.82
C ILE A 21 11.32 1.30 25.29
N ASP A 22 11.25 2.60 25.62
CA ASP A 22 11.00 3.08 26.98
C ASP A 22 9.54 2.88 27.46
N SER A 23 8.66 2.36 26.60
CA SER A 23 7.25 2.18 26.93
C SER A 23 6.97 0.79 27.49
N LEU A 24 6.49 0.73 28.74
CA LEU A 24 5.96 -0.50 29.35
C LEU A 24 4.75 -1.06 28.59
N THR A 25 4.16 -0.33 27.64
CA THR A 25 3.03 -0.77 26.81
C THR A 25 3.43 -1.21 25.40
N LEU A 26 4.73 -1.35 25.12
CA LEU A 26 5.22 -1.70 23.78
C LEU A 26 4.62 -3.00 23.23
N ALA A 27 4.35 -3.98 24.09
CA ALA A 27 3.76 -5.26 23.70
C ALA A 27 2.34 -5.13 23.10
N ASP A 28 1.60 -4.10 23.50
CA ASP A 28 0.22 -3.85 23.03
C ASP A 28 0.19 -3.05 21.72
N ASP A 29 1.33 -2.48 21.31
CA ASP A 29 1.42 -1.61 20.15
C ASP A 29 1.44 -2.42 18.84
N ILE A 30 0.92 -1.79 17.78
CA ILE A 30 0.94 -2.27 16.41
C ILE A 30 1.81 -1.32 15.59
N VAL A 31 2.86 -1.84 14.95
CA VAL A 31 3.74 -1.07 14.07
C VAL A 31 3.62 -1.55 12.64
N LEU A 32 3.10 -0.70 11.76
CA LEU A 32 2.98 -0.93 10.33
C LEU A 32 4.15 -0.28 9.57
N LEU A 33 4.83 -1.08 8.74
CA LEU A 33 5.99 -0.66 7.96
C LEU A 33 5.76 -0.94 6.47
N PRO A 34 6.50 -0.29 5.54
CA PRO A 34 6.20 -0.38 4.12
C PRO A 34 6.45 -1.77 3.53
N THR A 35 7.39 -2.53 4.12
CA THR A 35 7.84 -3.85 3.64
C THR A 35 8.14 -4.81 4.80
N HIS A 36 8.17 -6.11 4.51
CA HIS A 36 8.60 -7.11 5.49
C HIS A 36 10.07 -6.96 5.89
N ARG A 37 10.91 -6.52 4.94
CA ARG A 37 12.32 -6.25 5.21
C ARG A 37 12.48 -5.15 6.26
N ALA A 38 11.71 -4.06 6.16
CA ALA A 38 11.69 -3.01 7.17
C ALA A 38 11.21 -3.57 8.52
N GLY A 39 10.21 -4.44 8.53
CA GLY A 39 9.73 -5.12 9.75
C GLY A 39 10.81 -5.94 10.45
N ARG A 40 11.54 -6.75 9.71
CA ARG A 40 12.68 -7.52 10.26
C ARG A 40 13.78 -6.62 10.81
N ALA A 41 14.13 -5.58 10.06
CA ALA A 41 15.15 -4.62 10.49
C ALA A 41 14.72 -3.84 11.75
N LEU A 42 13.42 -3.53 11.91
CA LEU A 42 12.93 -2.90 13.14
C LEU A 42 13.08 -3.84 14.35
N VAL A 43 12.80 -5.13 14.19
CA VAL A 43 12.99 -6.13 15.24
C VAL A 43 14.46 -6.23 15.66
N GLU A 44 15.38 -6.19 14.70
CA GLU A 44 16.82 -6.14 14.96
C GLU A 44 17.20 -4.85 15.72
N ALA A 45 16.69 -3.69 15.29
CA ALA A 45 16.91 -2.41 15.97
C ALA A 45 16.39 -2.39 17.42
N PHE A 46 15.25 -3.04 17.70
CA PHE A 46 14.76 -3.21 19.08
C PHE A 46 15.71 -4.07 19.92
N ALA A 47 16.24 -5.16 19.36
CA ALA A 47 17.17 -6.05 20.06
C ALA A 47 18.48 -5.33 20.40
N GLU A 48 19.00 -4.50 19.50
CA GLU A 48 20.19 -3.67 19.74
C GLU A 48 19.91 -2.60 20.81
N ALA A 49 18.78 -1.91 20.72
CA ALA A 49 18.38 -0.90 21.70
C ALA A 49 18.15 -1.47 23.12
N ALA A 50 17.81 -2.76 23.23
CA ALA A 50 17.61 -3.44 24.51
C ALA A 50 18.90 -3.63 25.33
N ASP A 51 20.09 -3.52 24.70
CA ASP A 51 21.40 -3.72 25.33
C ASP A 51 21.48 -4.99 26.19
N GLY A 52 20.95 -6.11 25.67
CA GLY A 52 20.90 -7.40 26.36
C GLY A 52 19.73 -7.58 27.34
N GLY A 53 18.84 -6.59 27.46
CA GLY A 53 17.57 -6.69 28.17
C GLY A 53 16.54 -7.57 27.45
N THR A 54 15.54 -8.05 28.20
CA THR A 54 14.39 -8.77 27.63
C THR A 54 13.26 -7.79 27.34
N LEU A 55 12.76 -7.78 26.11
CA LEU A 55 11.64 -6.94 25.68
C LEU A 55 10.49 -7.80 25.17
N LEU A 56 9.27 -7.36 25.46
CA LEU A 56 8.09 -7.80 24.74
C LEU A 56 7.92 -6.86 23.54
N LEU A 57 8.03 -7.43 22.33
CA LEU A 57 7.98 -6.67 21.09
C LEU A 57 6.54 -6.31 20.71
N PRO A 58 6.34 -5.20 19.99
CA PRO A 58 5.04 -4.88 19.43
C PRO A 58 4.69 -5.88 18.31
N ARG A 59 3.42 -5.87 17.89
CA ARG A 59 3.03 -6.52 16.64
C ARG A 59 3.58 -5.73 15.45
N VAL A 60 4.55 -6.30 14.74
CA VAL A 60 5.14 -5.68 13.54
C VAL A 60 4.48 -6.23 12.28
N LEU A 61 3.83 -5.36 11.52
CA LEU A 61 3.06 -5.69 10.31
C LEU A 61 3.62 -4.97 9.08
N SER A 62 3.44 -5.56 7.90
CA SER A 62 3.82 -4.96 6.61
C SER A 62 2.61 -4.39 5.88
N LEU A 63 2.78 -3.24 5.22
CA LEU A 63 1.82 -2.61 4.33
C LEU A 63 1.91 -3.13 2.88
N GLY A 64 2.96 -3.91 2.55
CA GLY A 64 3.12 -4.50 1.22
C GLY A 64 3.06 -3.48 0.08
N GLU A 65 3.73 -2.33 0.25
CA GLU A 65 3.67 -1.21 -0.71
C GLU A 65 4.56 -1.43 -1.94
N LEU A 66 5.64 -2.21 -1.81
CA LEU A 66 6.74 -2.23 -2.77
C LEU A 66 6.94 -3.58 -3.48
N ASP A 67 6.17 -4.62 -3.14
CA ASP A 67 6.37 -5.93 -3.74
C ASP A 67 5.03 -6.67 -3.97
N ALA A 68 4.72 -6.94 -5.24
CA ALA A 68 3.52 -7.63 -5.67
C ALA A 68 3.47 -9.08 -5.18
N ASP A 69 4.63 -9.71 -4.94
CA ASP A 69 4.74 -11.02 -4.33
C ASP A 69 4.55 -10.94 -2.79
N GLU A 70 4.91 -9.82 -2.15
CA GLU A 70 4.61 -9.57 -0.73
C GLU A 70 3.11 -9.31 -0.48
N ILE A 71 2.37 -8.74 -1.45
CA ILE A 71 0.91 -8.53 -1.34
C ILE A 71 0.15 -9.85 -1.13
N ALA A 72 0.68 -10.96 -1.65
CA ALA A 72 0.11 -12.30 -1.48
C ALA A 72 0.44 -12.95 -0.12
N ILE A 73 1.47 -12.44 0.58
CA ILE A 73 2.01 -13.06 1.78
C ILE A 73 1.35 -12.43 3.00
N ARG A 74 0.26 -13.07 3.46
CA ARG A 74 -0.46 -12.82 4.71
C ARG A 74 -0.54 -11.33 5.06
N THR A 75 -1.57 -10.66 4.56
CA THR A 75 -2.06 -9.45 5.22
C THR A 75 -2.46 -9.86 6.64
N GLU A 76 -1.56 -9.70 7.60
CA GLU A 76 -1.80 -9.85 9.03
C GLU A 76 -2.64 -8.66 9.53
N ALA A 77 -3.75 -8.38 8.83
CA ALA A 77 -4.90 -7.77 9.45
C ALA A 77 -5.27 -8.62 10.66
N GLU A 78 -5.94 -8.01 11.64
CA GLU A 78 -6.34 -8.72 12.85
C GLU A 78 -6.89 -10.12 12.53
N PRO A 79 -6.37 -11.19 13.17
CA PRO A 79 -6.80 -12.55 12.90
C PRO A 79 -8.32 -12.63 12.92
N GLY A 80 -8.93 -13.07 11.82
CA GLY A 80 -10.39 -13.16 11.67
C GLY A 80 -11.03 -12.06 10.82
N LEU A 81 -10.39 -10.91 10.57
CA LEU A 81 -11.01 -9.84 9.77
C LEU A 81 -11.35 -10.30 8.34
N ALA A 82 -10.46 -11.07 7.71
CA ALA A 82 -10.72 -11.61 6.38
C ALA A 82 -11.85 -12.66 6.38
N ASP A 83 -12.00 -13.42 7.46
CA ASP A 83 -13.01 -14.46 7.62
C ASP A 83 -14.39 -13.84 7.92
N ASP A 84 -14.44 -12.81 8.77
CA ASP A 84 -15.65 -12.03 9.08
C ASP A 84 -16.22 -11.34 7.83
N LEU A 85 -15.36 -10.91 6.91
CA LEU A 85 -15.76 -10.32 5.62
C LEU A 85 -16.10 -11.37 4.56
N SER A 86 -15.93 -12.67 4.85
CA SER A 86 -16.02 -13.75 3.87
C SER A 86 -15.20 -13.43 2.59
N LEU A 87 -14.03 -12.80 2.77
CA LEU A 87 -13.31 -12.22 1.65
C LEU A 87 -12.59 -13.31 0.85
N LYS A 88 -13.01 -13.47 -0.41
CA LYS A 88 -12.42 -14.41 -1.38
C LYS A 88 -10.89 -14.31 -1.44
N PRO A 89 -10.14 -15.43 -1.41
CA PRO A 89 -8.68 -15.39 -1.41
C PRO A 89 -8.12 -14.83 -2.72
N ALA A 90 -6.91 -14.28 -2.67
CA ALA A 90 -6.23 -13.83 -3.88
C ALA A 90 -5.97 -15.02 -4.82
N ILE A 91 -6.04 -14.77 -6.12
CA ILE A 91 -5.62 -15.73 -7.13
C ILE A 91 -4.08 -15.92 -7.07
N PRO A 92 -3.56 -17.16 -7.07
CA PRO A 92 -2.11 -17.39 -7.09
C PRO A 92 -1.47 -16.82 -8.36
N ALA A 93 -0.27 -16.23 -8.24
CA ALA A 93 0.41 -15.54 -9.35
C ALA A 93 0.59 -16.41 -10.60
N LEU A 94 1.01 -17.67 -10.41
CA LEU A 94 1.16 -18.62 -11.52
C LEU A 94 -0.18 -18.95 -12.18
N ALA A 95 -1.22 -19.22 -11.38
CA ALA A 95 -2.56 -19.52 -11.88
C ALA A 95 -3.12 -18.33 -12.67
N ARG A 96 -3.01 -17.11 -12.12
CA ARG A 96 -3.38 -15.85 -12.76
C ARG A 96 -2.72 -15.72 -14.13
N ARG A 97 -1.40 -15.92 -14.19
CA ARG A 97 -0.63 -15.80 -15.45
C ARG A 97 -1.05 -16.84 -16.49
N LEU A 98 -1.27 -18.09 -16.07
CA LEU A 98 -1.69 -19.17 -16.98
C LEU A 98 -3.12 -18.97 -17.51
N LEU A 99 -4.05 -18.51 -16.66
CA LEU A 99 -5.43 -18.23 -17.06
C LEU A 99 -5.52 -17.05 -18.02
N LEU A 100 -4.79 -15.96 -17.75
CA LEU A 100 -4.68 -14.82 -18.67
C LEU A 100 -4.04 -15.24 -20.01
N ALA A 101 -2.98 -16.06 -19.99
CA ALA A 101 -2.37 -16.57 -21.23
C ALA A 101 -3.35 -17.42 -22.03
N ARG A 102 -4.17 -18.23 -21.35
CA ARG A 102 -5.24 -19.01 -21.99
C ARG A 102 -6.27 -18.11 -22.66
N LEU A 103 -6.70 -17.02 -22.01
CA LEU A 103 -7.62 -16.05 -22.63
C LEU A 103 -7.02 -15.41 -23.89
N VAL A 104 -5.74 -15.01 -23.84
CA VAL A 104 -5.03 -14.47 -25.00
C VAL A 104 -5.04 -15.46 -26.17
N MET A 105 -4.73 -16.73 -25.93
CA MET A 105 -4.74 -17.77 -26.96
C MET A 105 -6.13 -18.13 -27.47
N GLN A 106 -7.15 -18.03 -26.61
CA GLN A 106 -8.55 -18.23 -27.01
C GLN A 106 -9.03 -17.10 -27.94
N ARG A 107 -8.59 -15.87 -27.66
CA ARG A 107 -8.89 -14.70 -28.48
C ARG A 107 -8.20 -14.72 -29.84
N ASP A 108 -6.94 -15.14 -29.90
CA ASP A 108 -6.18 -15.34 -31.14
C ASP A 108 -5.31 -16.61 -31.10
N ARG A 109 -5.76 -17.66 -31.79
CA ARG A 109 -5.10 -18.97 -31.85
C ARG A 109 -3.75 -18.95 -32.59
N ARG A 110 -3.42 -17.87 -33.30
CA ARG A 110 -2.13 -17.72 -34.00
C ARG A 110 -1.01 -17.31 -33.05
N ILE A 111 -1.35 -16.80 -31.86
CA ILE A 111 -0.37 -16.39 -30.86
C ILE A 111 0.26 -17.65 -30.24
N PRO A 112 1.59 -17.82 -30.33
CA PRO A 112 2.26 -18.97 -29.73
C PRO A 112 2.29 -18.87 -28.20
N PRO A 113 2.37 -20.01 -27.46
CA PRO A 113 2.22 -20.02 -26.00
C PRO A 113 3.22 -19.14 -25.23
N ASP A 114 4.45 -19.06 -25.68
CA ASP A 114 5.50 -18.21 -25.10
C ASP A 114 5.13 -16.73 -25.19
N ARG A 115 4.61 -16.29 -26.34
CA ARG A 115 4.11 -14.92 -26.53
C ARG A 115 2.85 -14.64 -25.73
N ALA A 116 1.94 -15.62 -25.63
CA ALA A 116 0.76 -15.50 -24.78
C ALA A 116 1.12 -15.31 -23.30
N LEU A 117 2.15 -16.00 -22.80
CA LEU A 117 2.65 -15.82 -21.43
C LEU A 117 3.31 -14.46 -21.18
N GLN A 118 3.91 -13.86 -22.21
CA GLN A 118 4.44 -12.49 -22.13
C GLN A 118 3.28 -11.47 -22.09
N LEU A 119 2.31 -11.60 -22.99
CA LEU A 119 1.12 -10.74 -23.05
C LEU A 119 0.30 -10.85 -21.76
N ALA A 120 0.10 -12.06 -21.23
CA ALA A 120 -0.54 -12.27 -19.94
C ALA A 120 0.14 -11.50 -18.80
N GLY A 121 1.48 -11.43 -18.80
CA GLY A 121 2.22 -10.64 -17.83
C GLY A 121 1.99 -9.14 -17.98
N ALA A 122 1.89 -8.65 -19.22
CA ALA A 122 1.55 -7.24 -19.48
C ALA A 122 0.10 -6.91 -19.07
N LEU A 123 -0.85 -7.79 -19.38
CA LEU A 123 -2.25 -7.66 -18.98
C LEU A 123 -2.42 -7.68 -17.46
N ALA A 124 -1.71 -8.57 -16.75
CA ALA A 124 -1.72 -8.60 -15.28
C ALA A 124 -1.23 -7.26 -14.70
N ARG A 125 -0.15 -6.70 -15.23
CA ARG A 125 0.35 -5.38 -14.81
C ARG A 125 -0.66 -4.27 -15.09
N LEU A 126 -1.31 -4.28 -16.26
CA LEU A 126 -2.35 -3.30 -16.59
C LEU A 126 -3.53 -3.37 -15.59
N ILE A 127 -4.01 -4.58 -15.28
CA ILE A 127 -5.05 -4.78 -14.27
C ILE A 127 -4.60 -4.22 -12.92
N ASP A 128 -3.37 -4.54 -12.52
CA ASP A 128 -2.80 -4.09 -11.25
C ASP A 128 -2.68 -2.56 -11.20
N GLU A 129 -2.24 -1.90 -12.26
CA GLU A 129 -2.14 -0.44 -12.35
C GLU A 129 -3.51 0.24 -12.25
N VAL A 130 -4.52 -0.29 -12.93
CA VAL A 130 -5.90 0.22 -12.86
C VAL A 130 -6.45 0.08 -11.45
N GLN A 131 -6.32 -1.11 -10.84
CA GLN A 131 -6.78 -1.36 -9.47
C GLN A 131 -5.98 -0.58 -8.43
N PHE A 132 -4.68 -0.38 -8.65
CA PHE A 132 -3.79 0.39 -7.78
C PHE A 132 -4.27 1.84 -7.67
N ASN A 133 -4.66 2.41 -8.81
CA ASN A 133 -5.20 3.77 -8.89
C ASN A 133 -6.70 3.85 -8.55
N ARG A 134 -7.34 2.72 -8.19
CA ARG A 134 -8.80 2.60 -7.96
C ARG A 134 -9.62 3.11 -9.14
N LEU A 135 -9.14 2.83 -10.34
CA LEU A 135 -9.84 3.09 -11.58
C LEU A 135 -10.56 1.83 -12.04
N ASP A 136 -11.42 1.99 -13.03
CA ASP A 136 -12.00 0.89 -13.79
C ASP A 136 -11.73 1.09 -15.29
N PHE A 137 -12.15 0.12 -16.09
CA PHE A 137 -11.97 0.14 -17.53
C PHE A 137 -13.12 0.83 -18.30
N SER A 138 -14.09 1.45 -17.60
CA SER A 138 -15.31 1.98 -18.23
C SER A 138 -15.06 3.13 -19.20
N HIS A 139 -13.99 3.89 -19.01
CA HIS A 139 -13.66 5.05 -19.85
C HIS A 139 -12.68 4.74 -20.99
N LEU A 140 -12.22 3.49 -21.15
CA LEU A 140 -11.25 3.13 -22.19
C LEU A 140 -11.66 3.58 -23.59
N GLU A 141 -12.95 3.47 -23.93
CA GLU A 141 -13.49 3.85 -25.24
C GLU A 141 -13.29 5.34 -25.57
N THR A 142 -13.20 6.18 -24.53
CA THR A 142 -13.13 7.65 -24.64
C THR A 142 -11.70 8.21 -24.52
N LEU A 143 -10.69 7.38 -24.30
CA LEU A 143 -9.31 7.83 -24.03
C LEU A 143 -8.54 8.29 -25.27
N VAL A 144 -8.96 7.94 -26.48
CA VAL A 144 -8.19 8.16 -27.70
C VAL A 144 -8.89 9.14 -28.63
N ALA A 145 -8.12 10.07 -29.20
CA ALA A 145 -8.58 11.04 -30.17
C ALA A 145 -9.12 10.34 -31.44
N GLU A 146 -10.16 10.91 -32.06
CA GLU A 146 -10.88 10.32 -33.21
C GLU A 146 -9.95 9.93 -34.38
N GLU A 147 -8.80 10.59 -34.51
CA GLU A 147 -7.79 10.33 -35.55
C GLU A 147 -7.06 8.98 -35.44
N PHE A 148 -7.18 8.26 -34.32
CA PHE A 148 -6.62 6.91 -34.13
C PHE A 148 -7.68 5.81 -33.93
N ALA A 149 -8.96 6.13 -34.17
CA ALA A 149 -10.09 5.29 -33.77
C ALA A 149 -10.09 3.87 -34.40
N GLU A 150 -9.65 3.70 -35.66
CA GLU A 150 -9.64 2.39 -36.32
C GLU A 150 -8.65 1.40 -35.66
N HIS A 151 -7.43 1.84 -35.31
CA HIS A 151 -6.47 0.97 -34.60
C HIS A 151 -6.77 0.85 -33.10
N TRP A 152 -7.48 1.84 -32.55
CA TRP A 152 -7.95 1.80 -31.18
C TRP A 152 -9.03 0.73 -30.98
N GLN A 153 -9.93 0.55 -31.95
CA GLN A 153 -10.95 -0.50 -31.88
C GLN A 153 -10.33 -1.91 -31.77
N GLU A 154 -9.27 -2.20 -32.52
CA GLU A 154 -8.55 -3.48 -32.40
C GLU A 154 -7.96 -3.68 -30.99
N THR A 155 -7.53 -2.59 -30.35
CA THR A 155 -7.00 -2.59 -28.99
C THR A 155 -8.12 -2.82 -27.97
N LEU A 156 -9.25 -2.12 -28.08
CA LEU A 156 -10.42 -2.33 -27.22
C LEU A 156 -10.94 -3.77 -27.33
N ASP A 157 -11.04 -4.28 -28.56
CA ASP A 157 -11.44 -5.65 -28.85
C ASP A 157 -10.48 -6.71 -28.27
N PHE A 158 -9.21 -6.37 -28.08
CA PHE A 158 -8.24 -7.20 -27.37
C PHE A 158 -8.38 -7.04 -25.84
N LEU A 159 -8.59 -5.81 -25.36
CA LEU A 159 -8.78 -5.52 -23.94
C LEU A 159 -10.05 -6.12 -23.36
N ALA A 160 -11.02 -6.54 -24.18
CA ALA A 160 -12.13 -7.41 -23.79
C ALA A 160 -11.68 -8.66 -23.00
N VAL A 161 -10.45 -9.14 -23.21
CA VAL A 161 -9.82 -10.18 -22.39
C VAL A 161 -9.83 -9.84 -20.90
N VAL A 162 -9.52 -8.59 -20.54
CA VAL A 162 -9.41 -8.15 -19.14
C VAL A 162 -10.64 -7.40 -18.63
N THR A 163 -11.43 -6.78 -19.51
CA THR A 163 -12.62 -6.02 -19.10
C THR A 163 -13.86 -6.90 -18.93
N GLU A 164 -14.00 -7.97 -19.72
CA GLU A 164 -15.20 -8.83 -19.71
C GLU A 164 -14.89 -10.25 -19.22
N HIS A 165 -13.86 -10.88 -19.77
CA HIS A 165 -13.62 -12.31 -19.56
C HIS A 165 -12.90 -12.60 -18.25
N TRP A 166 -11.94 -11.75 -17.88
CA TRP A 166 -11.17 -11.92 -16.66
C TRP A 166 -12.01 -11.84 -15.37
N PRO A 167 -12.90 -10.84 -15.19
CA PRO A 167 -13.77 -10.78 -14.01
C PRO A 167 -14.65 -12.02 -13.85
N ALA A 168 -15.18 -12.57 -14.95
CA ALA A 168 -15.98 -13.79 -14.93
C ALA A 168 -15.17 -15.01 -14.43
N ILE A 169 -13.92 -15.16 -14.89
CA ILE A 169 -13.04 -16.23 -14.42
C ILE A 169 -12.72 -16.09 -12.93
N LEU A 170 -12.48 -14.87 -12.43
CA LEU A 170 -12.26 -14.66 -11.00
C LEU A 170 -13.48 -15.05 -10.17
N GLU A 171 -14.69 -14.75 -10.68
CA GLU A 171 -15.94 -15.14 -10.03
C GLU A 171 -16.09 -16.66 -9.96
N ASP A 172 -15.88 -17.36 -11.08
CA ASP A 172 -15.94 -18.82 -11.19
C ASP A 172 -14.90 -19.53 -10.30
N GLU A 173 -13.69 -18.98 -10.22
CA GLU A 173 -12.62 -19.49 -9.35
C GLU A 173 -12.85 -19.14 -7.87
N GLY A 174 -13.81 -18.27 -7.55
CA GLY A 174 -14.04 -17.77 -6.20
C GLY A 174 -12.83 -16.98 -5.67
N ARG A 175 -12.15 -16.23 -6.53
CA ARG A 175 -10.91 -15.49 -6.22
C ARG A 175 -11.07 -14.00 -6.47
N LEU A 176 -10.11 -13.23 -5.95
CA LEU A 176 -9.90 -11.82 -6.27
C LEU A 176 -8.50 -11.61 -6.85
N ASP A 177 -8.33 -10.53 -7.61
CA ASP A 177 -6.99 -10.03 -7.91
C ASP A 177 -6.28 -9.57 -6.61
N PRO A 178 -4.95 -9.66 -6.53
CA PRO A 178 -4.21 -9.29 -5.31
C PRO A 178 -4.41 -7.84 -4.87
N ILE A 179 -4.42 -6.89 -5.82
CA ILE A 179 -4.56 -5.46 -5.53
C ILE A 179 -5.98 -5.13 -5.03
N ASP A 180 -7.01 -5.62 -5.72
CA ASP A 180 -8.41 -5.49 -5.28
C ASP A 180 -8.62 -6.09 -3.88
N ARG A 181 -8.14 -7.32 -3.64
CA ARG A 181 -8.24 -7.94 -2.31
C ARG A 181 -7.62 -7.07 -1.22
N ARG A 182 -6.41 -6.55 -1.44
CA ARG A 182 -5.73 -5.68 -0.46
C ARG A 182 -6.51 -4.40 -0.20
N ASN A 183 -7.02 -3.75 -1.26
CA ASN A 183 -7.82 -2.53 -1.13
C ASN A 183 -9.04 -2.78 -0.22
N ARG A 184 -9.76 -3.89 -0.45
CA ARG A 184 -10.91 -4.29 0.37
C ARG A 184 -10.52 -4.59 1.83
N LEU A 185 -9.36 -5.21 2.06
CA LEU A 185 -8.85 -5.45 3.41
C LEU A 185 -8.55 -4.14 4.14
N TYR A 186 -7.93 -3.17 3.47
CA TYR A 186 -7.65 -1.87 4.07
C TYR A 186 -8.93 -1.11 4.38
N GLU A 187 -9.89 -1.09 3.46
CA GLU A 187 -11.19 -0.46 3.67
C GLU A 187 -11.92 -1.05 4.89
N ALA A 188 -11.92 -2.38 5.03
CA ALA A 188 -12.52 -3.03 6.16
C ALA A 188 -11.76 -2.79 7.48
N GLN A 189 -10.43 -2.80 7.45
CA GLN A 189 -9.60 -2.51 8.62
C GLN A 189 -9.81 -1.07 9.12
N ILE A 190 -9.87 -0.12 8.19
CA ILE A 190 -10.20 1.29 8.47
C ILE A 190 -11.59 1.38 9.09
N ALA A 191 -12.58 0.71 8.52
CA ALA A 191 -13.93 0.69 9.06
C ALA A 191 -13.98 0.08 10.47
N LEU A 192 -13.21 -0.98 10.73
CA LEU A 192 -13.11 -1.59 12.06
C LEU A 192 -12.49 -0.62 13.07
N TRP A 193 -11.30 -0.09 12.79
CA TRP A 193 -10.59 0.79 13.72
C TRP A 193 -11.32 2.11 13.98
N ARG A 194 -12.09 2.63 13.03
CA ARG A 194 -12.95 3.80 13.26
C ARG A 194 -14.09 3.51 14.24
N ARG A 195 -14.63 2.29 14.27
CA ARG A 195 -15.71 1.89 15.19
C ARG A 195 -15.18 1.44 16.55
N SER A 196 -14.08 0.69 16.53
CA SER A 196 -13.46 0.09 17.71
C SER A 196 -11.94 0.26 17.60
N PRO A 197 -11.40 1.41 18.00
CA PRO A 197 -9.95 1.64 18.00
C PRO A 197 -9.23 0.60 18.89
N PRO A 198 -8.03 0.14 18.50
CA PRO A 198 -7.21 -0.72 19.36
C PRO A 198 -6.84 -0.04 20.68
N GLU A 199 -6.64 -0.84 21.73
CA GLU A 199 -6.24 -0.33 23.05
C GLU A 199 -4.80 0.21 23.07
N GLY A 200 -3.89 -0.48 22.39
CA GLY A 200 -2.50 -0.07 22.19
C GLY A 200 -2.33 0.99 21.10
N ARG A 201 -1.10 1.46 20.90
CA ARG A 201 -0.82 2.44 19.84
C ARG A 201 -0.84 1.78 18.48
N VAL A 202 -1.28 2.52 17.47
CA VAL A 202 -1.16 2.10 16.07
C VAL A 202 -0.21 3.07 15.38
N ILE A 203 0.94 2.56 14.97
CA ILE A 203 2.05 3.35 14.46
C ILE A 203 2.30 2.94 13.01
N ALA A 204 2.12 3.85 12.06
CA ALA A 204 2.61 3.66 10.69
C ALA A 204 3.93 4.42 10.52
N ALA A 205 5.00 3.74 10.13
CA ALA A 205 6.31 4.38 10.03
C ALA A 205 6.95 4.12 8.66
N GLY A 206 7.54 5.16 8.06
CA GLY A 206 8.32 5.06 6.84
C GLY A 206 7.50 4.93 5.55
N SER A 207 6.17 4.89 5.64
CA SER A 207 5.28 4.93 4.48
C SER A 207 5.06 6.37 4.03
N THR A 208 5.06 6.58 2.72
CA THR A 208 4.77 7.88 2.09
C THR A 208 3.37 7.93 1.46
N GLY A 209 2.58 6.86 1.56
CA GLY A 209 1.19 6.85 1.11
C GLY A 209 1.00 7.05 -0.39
N ILE A 210 1.94 6.60 -1.22
CA ILE A 210 1.84 6.70 -2.70
C ILE A 210 0.55 6.03 -3.20
N MET A 211 0.19 4.90 -2.58
CA MET A 211 -1.03 4.17 -2.87
C MET A 211 -2.26 4.84 -2.24
N PRO A 212 -3.35 5.09 -2.98
CA PRO A 212 -4.56 5.67 -2.42
C PRO A 212 -5.12 4.92 -1.21
N ALA A 213 -5.11 3.58 -1.25
CA ALA A 213 -5.59 2.74 -0.14
C ALA A 213 -4.69 2.82 1.09
N THR A 214 -3.36 2.85 0.90
CA THR A 214 -2.42 3.09 2.00
C THR A 214 -2.62 4.48 2.57
N ALA A 215 -2.77 5.51 1.74
CA ALA A 215 -2.98 6.87 2.21
C ALA A 215 -4.26 7.02 3.05
N ASP A 216 -5.34 6.29 2.70
CA ASP A 216 -6.54 6.19 3.54
C ASP A 216 -6.26 5.52 4.89
N LEU A 217 -5.46 4.46 4.89
CA LEU A 217 -5.07 3.77 6.11
C LEU A 217 -4.22 4.67 7.01
N LEU A 218 -3.25 5.39 6.44
CA LEU A 218 -2.44 6.38 7.16
C LEU A 218 -3.33 7.51 7.72
N ALA A 219 -4.31 7.98 6.95
CA ALA A 219 -5.27 8.98 7.42
C ALA A 219 -6.15 8.45 8.55
N CYS A 220 -6.59 7.19 8.47
CA CYS A 220 -7.28 6.53 9.57
C CYS A 220 -6.40 6.48 10.82
N ILE A 221 -5.16 6.01 10.69
CA ILE A 221 -4.20 5.89 11.80
C ILE A 221 -3.94 7.25 12.43
N ALA A 222 -3.67 8.30 11.65
CA ALA A 222 -3.49 9.65 12.16
C ALA A 222 -4.73 10.15 12.95
N GLY A 223 -5.93 9.69 12.60
CA GLY A 223 -7.18 10.02 13.30
C GLY A 223 -7.50 9.18 14.53
N LEU A 224 -6.76 8.09 14.82
CA LEU A 224 -7.03 7.24 15.99
C LEU A 224 -6.59 7.93 17.31
N PRO A 225 -7.25 7.64 18.45
CA PRO A 225 -6.88 8.22 19.74
C PRO A 225 -5.41 7.98 20.14
N ARG A 226 -4.87 6.80 19.81
CA ARG A 226 -3.47 6.40 20.06
C ARG A 226 -2.70 6.13 18.76
N GLY A 227 -3.11 6.81 17.69
CA GLY A 227 -2.48 6.69 16.39
C GLY A 227 -1.22 7.53 16.23
N LEU A 228 -0.29 7.09 15.39
CA LEU A 228 0.90 7.84 15.02
C LEU A 228 1.33 7.51 13.59
N VAL A 229 1.61 8.53 12.79
CA VAL A 229 2.24 8.41 11.48
C VAL A 229 3.62 9.06 11.53
N VAL A 230 4.66 8.27 11.29
CA VAL A 230 6.07 8.69 11.28
C VAL A 230 6.57 8.75 9.83
N LEU A 231 6.68 9.96 9.31
CA LEU A 231 7.10 10.24 7.94
C LEU A 231 8.63 10.11 7.79
N PRO A 232 9.13 9.51 6.70
CA PRO A 232 10.56 9.46 6.41
C PRO A 232 11.02 10.73 5.69
N GLY A 233 11.76 11.59 6.38
CA GLY A 233 12.53 12.66 5.74
C GLY A 233 11.69 13.77 5.10
N LEU A 234 10.63 14.24 5.79
CA LEU A 234 9.87 15.39 5.33
C LEU A 234 10.74 16.66 5.35
N ASP A 235 10.90 17.30 4.19
CA ASP A 235 11.64 18.55 4.05
C ASP A 235 10.76 19.76 4.43
N ARG A 236 10.91 20.25 5.64
CA ARG A 236 10.22 21.45 6.14
C ARG A 236 10.95 22.76 5.86
N HIS A 237 12.14 22.69 5.27
CA HIS A 237 13.04 23.84 5.09
C HIS A 237 13.02 24.38 3.66
N LEU A 238 12.57 23.58 2.68
CA LEU A 238 12.30 24.06 1.34
C LEU A 238 11.34 25.26 1.39
N ASP A 239 11.66 26.33 0.68
CA ASP A 239 10.84 27.54 0.67
C ASP A 239 9.46 27.28 0.03
N ASP A 240 8.50 28.18 0.25
CA ASP A 240 7.12 27.97 -0.20
C ASP A 240 7.03 27.81 -1.72
N ARG A 241 7.85 28.56 -2.48
CA ARG A 241 7.94 28.44 -3.94
C ARG A 241 8.47 27.08 -4.37
N GLY A 242 9.53 26.59 -3.72
CA GLY A 242 10.06 25.25 -3.97
C GLY A 242 9.04 24.17 -3.64
N TRP A 243 8.30 24.32 -2.53
CA TRP A 243 7.28 23.38 -2.11
C TRP A 243 6.08 23.34 -3.07
N GLU A 244 5.60 24.49 -3.53
CA GLU A 244 4.55 24.58 -4.55
C GLU A 244 4.97 23.88 -5.85
N ALA A 245 6.22 24.02 -6.26
CA ALA A 245 6.80 23.39 -7.45
C ALA A 245 7.11 21.89 -7.32
N VAL A 246 6.88 21.28 -6.14
CA VAL A 246 7.02 19.82 -5.98
C VAL A 246 5.92 19.11 -6.78
N GLU A 247 6.34 18.41 -7.83
CA GLU A 247 5.52 17.64 -8.78
C GLU A 247 5.96 16.17 -8.84
N GLU A 248 5.21 15.35 -9.59
CA GLU A 248 5.50 13.92 -9.75
C GLU A 248 6.93 13.69 -10.26
N GLY A 249 7.65 12.76 -9.62
CA GLY A 249 9.08 12.52 -9.83
C GLY A 249 10.00 13.24 -8.84
N HIS A 250 9.52 14.24 -8.10
CA HIS A 250 10.29 14.85 -7.01
C HIS A 250 10.28 13.96 -5.75
N PRO A 251 11.39 13.81 -5.00
CA PRO A 251 11.44 12.94 -3.81
C PRO A 251 10.42 13.28 -2.71
N GLN A 252 10.03 14.56 -2.60
CA GLN A 252 9.03 15.01 -1.62
C GLN A 252 7.58 14.93 -2.12
N TRP A 253 7.32 14.54 -3.38
CA TRP A 253 5.98 14.58 -3.96
C TRP A 253 4.97 13.69 -3.25
N ALA A 254 5.36 12.46 -2.92
CA ALA A 254 4.49 11.53 -2.21
C ALA A 254 4.10 12.08 -0.82
N LEU A 255 5.10 12.62 -0.09
CA LEU A 255 4.88 13.24 1.20
C LEU A 255 3.98 14.48 1.10
N LYS A 256 4.18 15.34 0.10
CA LYS A 256 3.31 16.50 -0.16
C LYS A 256 1.86 16.08 -0.36
N ARG A 257 1.61 15.11 -1.25
CA ARG A 257 0.25 14.57 -1.49
C ARG A 257 -0.37 13.93 -0.26
N LEU A 258 0.44 13.23 0.54
CA LEU A 258 -0.03 12.65 1.80
C LEU A 258 -0.43 13.74 2.78
N LEU A 259 0.38 14.78 2.97
CA LEU A 259 0.06 15.91 3.84
C LEU A 259 -1.22 16.65 3.42
N GLU A 260 -1.40 16.88 2.11
CA GLU A 260 -2.64 17.44 1.56
C GLU A 260 -3.86 16.57 1.91
N ARG A 261 -3.74 15.24 1.78
CA ARG A 261 -4.81 14.30 2.14
C ARG A 261 -5.11 14.30 3.64
N LEU A 262 -4.08 14.42 4.48
CA LEU A 262 -4.21 14.49 5.93
C LEU A 262 -4.72 15.84 6.42
N GLY A 263 -4.73 16.87 5.57
CA GLY A 263 -5.04 18.24 5.97
C GLY A 263 -4.02 18.82 6.94
N VAL A 264 -2.75 18.40 6.82
CA VAL A 264 -1.67 18.79 7.73
C VAL A 264 -0.69 19.70 7.00
N GLU A 265 -0.48 20.89 7.56
CA GLU A 265 0.58 21.77 7.07
C GLU A 265 1.95 21.19 7.40
N ARG A 266 2.85 21.21 6.41
CA ARG A 266 4.22 20.74 6.53
C ARG A 266 4.98 21.33 7.73
N GLY A 267 4.79 22.63 7.99
CA GLY A 267 5.44 23.33 9.11
C GLY A 267 4.90 22.90 10.49
N ALA A 268 3.72 22.28 10.54
CA ALA A 268 3.13 21.77 11.77
C ALA A 268 3.60 20.34 12.11
N VAL A 269 4.32 19.65 11.21
CA VAL A 269 4.86 18.31 11.45
C VAL A 269 6.18 18.43 12.22
N PRO A 270 6.24 18.06 13.51
CA PRO A 270 7.46 18.16 14.28
C PRO A 270 8.44 17.02 13.95
N ASP A 271 9.71 17.23 14.29
CA ASP A 271 10.70 16.16 14.21
C ASP A 271 10.55 15.21 15.40
N TRP A 272 10.71 13.93 15.13
CA TRP A 272 10.73 12.86 16.11
C TRP A 272 12.20 12.45 16.35
N PRO A 273 12.63 12.20 17.62
CA PRO A 273 11.83 12.10 18.84
C PRO A 273 11.64 13.40 19.64
N GLU A 274 12.08 14.56 19.14
CA GLU A 274 12.03 15.84 19.89
C GLU A 274 10.63 16.44 20.08
N ALA A 275 9.59 15.85 19.47
CA ALA A 275 8.20 16.04 19.86
C ALA A 275 7.60 14.73 20.38
N ARG A 276 7.67 14.52 21.71
CA ARG A 276 6.78 13.55 22.37
C ARG A 276 5.38 14.19 22.47
N PRO A 277 4.34 13.67 21.79
CA PRO A 277 2.98 14.04 22.13
C PRO A 277 2.72 13.61 23.58
N ALA A 278 2.25 14.57 24.39
CA ALA A 278 1.90 14.37 25.80
C ALA A 278 0.68 13.46 25.96
#